data_AF-A0A4P9ZAK8-F1
#
_entry.id   AF-A0A4P9ZAK8-F1
#
_cell.length_a   1.000
_cell.length_b   1.000
_cell.length_c   1.000
_cell.angle_alpha   90.00
_cell.angle_beta   90.00
_cell.angle_gamma   90.00
#
_symmetry.space_group_name_H-M   'P 1'
#
loop_
_entity.id
_entity.type
_entity.pdbx_description
1 polymer ?
#
loop_
_entity_poly.entity_id
_entity_poly.type
_entity_poly.pdbx_seq_one_letter_code
_entity_poly.pdbx_strand_id
1 'polypeptide(L)'
;YIAAYAVTSTALFAASLVTLLAHSYDFLTLAQEFTFDIKLVVLLNFIACFYLLWMLATIRLFFGELRVIEMEHIADRIPFSMVTLLFLLLDDENLILDWIWFGLTLCMKIYHTIVYDRIDFLQVKIVNRLSDSVGAVHHRWGVLAMYTGDISVLLLLLFMIVDVLMAKLLAYDVFQGLGSIESLLFGIQFGVMGIESFSYLGKLALNMYEVLYYRASFGSRLITVDTEDFSDWDDDEFDEQVWENKAFYVQTFSIFLSALKASFYMLFLWIIWSHSNLALPGTILQGSITSIYLLYKQALQFRLFLYQSRRLDNFLSTATETELAAADHMCIICRENMHWPATYERMRKRPLHPRKYPKKLRCGHILHLACLKDWLERSESCPLCRKKVFQLSSEPGSVPAQPQMSPRAHDQE
;
A
#
# COMPACT_ATOMS: atom_id res chain seq x y z
N TYR A 1 32.30 3.79 -14.20
CA TYR A 1 32.54 4.57 -12.96
C TYR A 1 32.46 3.71 -11.70
N ILE A 2 31.33 3.07 -11.36
CA ILE A 2 31.18 2.25 -10.13
C ILE A 2 32.24 1.14 -10.04
N ALA A 3 32.49 0.40 -11.12
CA ALA A 3 33.51 -0.65 -11.14
C ALA A 3 34.93 -0.11 -10.90
N ALA A 4 35.27 1.05 -11.46
CA ALA A 4 36.56 1.70 -11.23
C ALA A 4 36.72 2.13 -9.77
N TYR A 5 35.68 2.73 -9.19
CA TYR A 5 35.65 3.10 -7.76
C TYR A 5 35.82 1.86 -6.86
N ALA A 6 35.12 0.76 -7.15
CA ALA A 6 35.25 -0.49 -6.42
C ALA A 6 36.67 -1.07 -6.46
N VAL A 7 37.28 -1.10 -7.64
CA VAL A 7 38.67 -1.56 -7.79
C VAL A 7 39.63 -0.65 -7.03
N THR A 8 39.46 0.68 -7.09
CA THR A 8 40.32 1.60 -6.34
C THR A 8 40.16 1.48 -4.82
N SER A 9 38.92 1.33 -4.34
CA SER A 9 38.62 1.17 -2.91
C SER A 9 39.21 -0.13 -2.36
N THR A 10 39.02 -1.24 -3.08
CA THR A 10 39.58 -2.55 -2.71
C THR A 10 41.10 -2.57 -2.76
N ALA A 11 41.73 -1.91 -3.74
CA ALA A 11 43.18 -1.79 -3.83
C ALA A 11 43.77 -0.95 -2.68
N LEU A 12 43.15 0.17 -2.33
CA LEU A 12 43.57 1.01 -1.20
C LEU A 12 43.45 0.25 0.13
N PHE A 13 42.36 -0.49 0.31
CA PHE A 13 42.17 -1.35 1.47
C PHE A 13 43.23 -2.45 1.56
N ALA A 14 43.50 -3.16 0.46
CA ALA A 14 44.52 -4.21 0.43
C ALA A 14 45.92 -3.65 0.71
N ALA A 15 46.27 -2.49 0.15
CA ALA A 15 47.55 -1.83 0.41
C ALA A 15 47.68 -1.44 1.89
N SER A 16 46.63 -0.84 2.48
CA SER A 16 46.58 -0.52 3.90
C SER A 16 46.78 -1.78 4.75
N LEU A 17 46.04 -2.86 4.47
CA LEU A 17 46.14 -4.12 5.21
C LEU A 17 47.54 -4.74 5.14
N VAL A 18 48.15 -4.77 3.95
CA VAL A 18 49.52 -5.30 3.77
C VAL A 18 50.55 -4.47 4.53
N THR A 19 50.43 -3.14 4.53
CA THR A 19 51.35 -2.27 5.29
C THR A 19 51.18 -2.44 6.81
N LEU A 20 49.96 -2.65 7.31
CA LEU A 20 49.74 -2.97 8.73
C LEU A 20 50.31 -4.35 9.09
N LEU A 21 50.06 -5.37 8.27
CA LEU A 21 50.57 -6.73 8.51
C LEU A 21 52.10 -6.78 8.55
N ALA A 22 52.77 -5.90 7.80
CA ALA A 22 54.23 -5.82 7.81
C ALA A 22 54.81 -5.08 9.04
N HIS A 23 54.01 -4.22 9.70
CA HIS A 23 54.46 -3.38 10.82
C HIS A 23 54.05 -3.91 12.19
N SER A 24 52.90 -4.59 12.27
CA SER A 24 52.35 -5.12 13.51
C SER A 24 52.92 -6.49 13.86
N TYR A 25 53.20 -6.70 15.15
CA TYR A 25 53.79 -7.93 15.69
C TYR A 25 52.75 -8.87 16.31
N ASP A 26 51.60 -8.33 16.76
CA ASP A 26 50.50 -9.07 17.39
C ASP A 26 49.15 -8.69 16.77
N PHE A 27 48.15 -9.57 16.87
CA PHE A 27 46.80 -9.31 16.35
C PHE A 27 46.11 -8.11 17.01
N LEU A 28 46.32 -7.92 18.32
CA LEU A 28 45.69 -6.83 19.05
C LEU A 28 46.23 -5.46 18.62
N THR A 29 47.54 -5.36 18.36
CA THR A 29 48.15 -4.12 17.87
C THR A 29 47.75 -3.83 16.43
N LEU A 30 47.62 -4.87 15.59
CA LEU A 30 47.02 -4.73 14.26
C LEU A 30 45.60 -4.17 14.34
N ALA A 31 44.73 -4.77 15.17
CA ALA A 31 43.35 -4.35 15.32
C ALA A 31 43.25 -2.91 15.81
N GLN A 32 44.06 -2.55 16.81
CA GLN A 32 44.10 -1.19 17.34
C GLN A 32 44.59 -0.18 16.29
N GLU A 33 45.71 -0.43 15.61
CA GLU A 33 46.20 0.47 14.56
C GLU A 33 45.22 0.64 13.39
N PHE A 34 44.42 -0.38 13.12
CA PHE A 34 43.42 -0.35 12.06
C PHE A 34 42.22 0.53 12.41
N THR A 35 41.94 0.69 13.70
CA THR A 35 40.87 1.56 14.22
C THR A 35 41.25 3.03 14.35
N PHE A 36 42.48 3.43 13.99
CA PHE A 36 42.94 4.83 14.11
C PHE A 36 43.11 5.54 12.75
N ASP A 37 42.93 6.87 12.80
CA ASP A 37 43.28 7.84 11.75
C ASP A 37 42.70 7.52 10.35
N ILE A 38 43.56 7.56 9.34
CA ILE A 38 43.23 7.40 7.91
C ILE A 38 42.88 5.94 7.60
N LYS A 39 43.46 4.99 8.34
CA LYS A 39 43.24 3.54 8.14
C LYS A 39 41.77 3.18 8.42
N LEU A 40 41.18 3.78 9.46
CA LEU A 40 39.76 3.64 9.77
C LEU A 40 38.88 4.15 8.62
N VAL A 41 39.17 5.34 8.07
CA VAL A 41 38.39 5.90 6.95
C VAL A 41 38.47 5.00 5.71
N VAL A 42 39.64 4.44 5.42
CA VAL A 42 39.82 3.46 4.32
C VAL A 42 38.98 2.20 4.56
N LEU A 43 38.94 1.68 5.79
CA LEU A 43 38.09 0.55 6.17
C LEU A 43 36.60 0.87 5.98
N LEU A 44 36.14 2.02 6.47
CA LEU A 44 34.72 2.40 6.36
C LEU A 44 34.30 2.58 4.91
N ASN A 45 35.15 3.20 4.08
CA ASN A 45 34.91 3.33 2.64
C ASN A 45 34.88 1.95 1.95
N PHE A 46 35.71 1.00 2.39
CA PHE A 46 35.67 -0.38 1.90
C PHE A 46 34.36 -1.09 2.30
N ILE A 47 33.93 -0.96 3.56
CA ILE A 47 32.65 -1.50 4.05
C ILE A 47 31.49 -0.92 3.22
N ALA A 48 31.44 0.40 3.05
CA ALA A 48 30.42 1.07 2.25
C ALA A 48 30.39 0.55 0.80
N CYS A 49 31.57 0.41 0.17
CA CYS A 49 31.69 -0.13 -1.17
C CYS A 49 31.23 -1.59 -1.25
N PHE A 50 31.56 -2.41 -0.26
CA PHE A 50 31.11 -3.80 -0.17
C PHE A 50 29.58 -3.88 -0.11
N TYR A 51 28.93 -3.09 0.76
CA TYR A 51 27.46 -3.06 0.84
C TYR A 51 26.82 -2.58 -0.48
N LEU A 52 27.39 -1.59 -1.16
CA LEU A 52 26.88 -1.13 -2.46
C LEU A 52 26.97 -2.24 -3.53
N LEU A 53 28.11 -2.93 -3.62
CA LEU A 53 28.27 -4.04 -4.57
C LEU A 53 27.37 -5.23 -4.22
N TRP A 54 27.27 -5.56 -2.93
CA TRP A 54 26.40 -6.62 -2.43
C TRP A 54 24.93 -6.33 -2.74
N MET A 55 24.49 -5.09 -2.51
CA MET A 55 23.14 -4.63 -2.86
C MET A 55 22.89 -4.72 -4.37
N LEU A 56 23.81 -4.24 -5.22
CA LEU A 56 23.65 -4.34 -6.68
C LEU A 56 23.60 -5.80 -7.17
N ALA A 57 24.43 -6.68 -6.59
CA ALA A 57 24.46 -8.09 -6.94
C ALA A 57 23.17 -8.80 -6.54
N THR A 58 22.70 -8.60 -5.31
CA THR A 58 21.47 -9.21 -4.79
C THR A 58 20.22 -8.67 -5.45
N ILE A 59 20.17 -7.39 -5.81
CA ILE A 59 19.06 -6.83 -6.59
C ILE A 59 18.94 -7.56 -7.93
N ARG A 60 20.04 -7.75 -8.65
CA ARG A 60 20.02 -8.50 -9.91
C ARG A 60 19.69 -9.98 -9.73
N LEU A 61 20.16 -10.61 -8.64
CA LEU A 61 19.96 -12.03 -8.39
C LEU A 61 18.52 -12.36 -7.98
N PHE A 62 17.93 -11.59 -7.06
CA PHE A 62 16.60 -11.87 -6.52
C PHE A 62 15.46 -11.19 -7.28
N PHE A 63 15.68 -9.96 -7.77
CA PHE A 63 14.63 -9.13 -8.38
C PHE A 63 14.76 -9.01 -9.91
N GLY A 64 15.92 -9.33 -10.48
CA GLY A 64 16.17 -9.22 -11.91
C GLY A 64 16.20 -7.77 -12.39
N GLU A 65 15.43 -7.47 -13.43
CA GLU A 65 15.32 -6.11 -13.99
C GLU A 65 14.28 -5.28 -13.24
N LEU A 66 14.70 -4.09 -12.79
CA LEU A 66 13.84 -3.14 -12.10
C LEU A 66 12.94 -2.40 -13.08
N ARG A 67 11.68 -2.23 -12.69
CA ARG A 67 10.71 -1.45 -13.46
C ARG A 67 10.92 0.04 -13.19
N VAL A 68 10.52 0.88 -14.14
CA VAL A 68 10.65 2.35 -14.04
C VAL A 68 9.99 2.89 -12.76
N ILE A 69 8.80 2.37 -12.43
CA ILE A 69 8.05 2.76 -11.24
C ILE A 69 8.82 2.41 -9.96
N GLU A 70 9.50 1.26 -9.93
CA GLU A 70 10.32 0.85 -8.78
C GLU A 70 11.53 1.77 -8.62
N MET A 71 12.19 2.13 -9.73
CA MET A 71 13.31 3.06 -9.69
C MET A 71 12.90 4.45 -9.20
N GLU A 72 11.73 4.94 -9.61
CA GLU A 72 11.19 6.22 -9.16
C GLU A 72 10.88 6.21 -7.65
N HIS A 73 10.15 5.21 -7.17
CA HIS A 73 9.86 5.09 -5.74
C HIS A 73 11.12 4.92 -4.87
N ILE A 74 12.12 4.20 -5.37
CA ILE A 74 13.41 4.07 -4.70
C ILE A 74 14.12 5.43 -4.64
N ALA A 75 14.17 6.16 -5.75
CA ALA A 75 14.80 7.48 -5.85
C ALA A 75 14.14 8.51 -4.92
N ASP A 76 12.82 8.44 -4.74
CA ASP A 76 12.08 9.36 -3.86
C ASP A 76 12.26 9.03 -2.37
N ARG A 77 12.31 7.74 -2.00
CA ARG A 77 12.29 7.30 -0.59
C ARG A 77 13.68 7.13 0.04
N ILE A 78 14.71 6.83 -0.75
CA ILE A 78 16.07 6.63 -0.22
C ILE A 78 16.61 7.91 0.44
N PRO A 79 16.58 9.11 -0.16
CA PRO A 79 17.27 10.27 0.37
C PRO A 79 16.84 10.63 1.79
N PHE A 80 15.52 10.62 2.04
CA PHE A 80 14.96 10.87 3.36
C PHE A 80 15.41 9.82 4.38
N SER A 81 15.40 8.55 3.97
CA SER A 81 15.87 7.44 4.82
C SER A 81 17.36 7.53 5.12
N MET A 82 18.17 7.90 4.11
CA MET A 82 19.62 8.08 4.22
C MET A 82 19.95 9.18 5.22
N VAL A 83 19.26 10.33 5.18
CA VAL A 83 19.48 11.42 6.14
C VAL A 83 19.14 11.00 7.57
N THR A 84 18.01 10.30 7.77
CA THR A 84 17.64 9.80 9.11
C THR A 84 18.65 8.78 9.64
N LEU A 85 19.14 7.88 8.79
CA LEU A 85 20.16 6.90 9.19
C LEU A 85 21.54 7.54 9.38
N LEU A 86 21.88 8.59 8.64
CA LEU A 86 23.14 9.32 8.81
C LEU A 86 23.19 10.07 10.15
N PHE A 87 22.04 10.56 10.64
CA PHE A 87 21.95 11.14 11.98
C PHE A 87 22.27 10.12 13.08
N LEU A 88 21.98 8.83 12.85
CA LEU A 88 22.35 7.75 13.77
C LEU A 88 23.84 7.40 13.73
N LEU A 89 24.58 7.84 12.71
CA LEU A 89 25.99 7.53 12.50
C LEU A 89 26.94 8.59 13.11
N LEU A 90 26.40 9.72 13.55
CA LEU A 90 27.15 10.90 14.00
C LEU A 90 27.47 10.88 15.50
N ASP A 91 27.09 9.82 16.23
CA ASP A 91 27.40 9.64 17.64
C ASP A 91 28.64 8.72 17.76
N ASP A 92 29.66 9.14 18.51
CA ASP A 92 31.06 8.77 18.25
C ASP A 92 31.51 7.41 18.87
N GLU A 93 30.63 6.64 19.53
CA GLU A 93 31.11 5.53 20.39
C GLU A 93 31.56 4.27 19.62
N ASN A 94 30.90 3.87 18.53
CA ASN A 94 31.19 2.59 17.84
C ASN A 94 31.05 2.63 16.30
N LEU A 95 31.73 3.58 15.66
CA LEU A 95 31.63 3.88 14.22
C LEU A 95 31.62 2.64 13.29
N ILE A 96 32.47 1.62 13.52
CA ILE A 96 32.51 0.42 12.66
C ILE A 96 31.18 -0.35 12.71
N LEU A 97 30.64 -0.54 13.91
CA LEU A 97 29.40 -1.28 14.13
C LEU A 97 28.21 -0.51 13.54
N ASP A 98 28.20 0.82 13.71
CA ASP A 98 27.11 1.67 13.19
C ASP A 98 27.12 1.71 11.66
N TRP A 99 28.29 1.68 11.01
CA TRP A 99 28.38 1.54 9.55
C TRP A 99 27.85 0.19 9.05
N ILE A 100 28.05 -0.89 9.81
CA ILE A 100 27.50 -2.21 9.49
C ILE A 100 25.96 -2.19 9.60
N TRP A 101 25.42 -1.65 10.70
CA TRP A 101 23.97 -1.55 10.89
C TRP A 101 23.31 -0.59 9.91
N PHE A 102 23.98 0.52 9.58
CA PHE A 102 23.56 1.46 8.56
C PHE A 102 23.44 0.77 7.19
N GLY A 103 24.49 0.06 6.77
CA GLY A 103 24.51 -0.66 5.49
C GLY A 103 23.40 -1.72 5.41
N LEU A 104 23.23 -2.52 6.47
CA LEU A 104 22.20 -3.55 6.54
C LEU A 104 20.78 -2.95 6.50
N THR A 105 20.53 -1.91 7.30
CA THR A 105 19.21 -1.25 7.37
C THR A 105 18.83 -0.61 6.03
N LEU A 106 19.79 0.05 5.37
CA LEU A 106 19.57 0.64 4.04
C LEU A 106 19.25 -0.44 2.99
N CYS A 107 20.00 -1.54 2.96
CA CYS A 107 19.74 -2.66 2.05
C CYS A 107 18.33 -3.22 2.25
N MET A 108 17.96 -3.53 3.51
CA MET A 108 16.65 -4.07 3.82
C MET A 108 15.53 -3.10 3.45
N LYS A 109 15.70 -1.80 3.68
CA LYS A 109 14.67 -0.81 3.31
C LYS A 109 14.44 -0.72 1.80
N ILE A 110 15.50 -0.84 1.01
CA ILE A 110 15.41 -0.88 -0.46
C ILE A 110 14.71 -2.16 -0.92
N TYR A 111 15.09 -3.32 -0.36
CA TYR A 111 14.44 -4.59 -0.70
C TYR A 111 12.95 -4.60 -0.36
N HIS A 112 12.57 -4.08 0.81
CA HIS A 112 11.15 -3.91 1.19
C HIS A 112 10.40 -3.04 0.18
N THR A 113 10.97 -1.90 -0.21
CA THR A 113 10.35 -0.99 -1.18
C THR A 113 10.09 -1.70 -2.51
N ILE A 114 11.07 -2.48 -3.01
CA ILE A 114 10.91 -3.25 -4.25
C ILE A 114 9.84 -4.35 -4.09
N VAL A 115 9.86 -5.09 -2.98
CA VAL A 115 8.88 -6.15 -2.72
C VAL A 115 7.46 -5.58 -2.68
N TYR A 116 7.24 -4.44 -2.03
CA TYR A 116 5.93 -3.79 -1.96
C TYR A 116 5.37 -3.47 -3.36
N ASP A 117 6.19 -2.86 -4.22
CA ASP A 117 5.79 -2.54 -5.59
C ASP A 117 5.54 -3.79 -6.45
N ARG A 118 6.25 -4.90 -6.18
CA ARG A 118 6.04 -6.18 -6.86
C ARG A 118 4.77 -6.87 -6.40
N ILE A 119 4.40 -6.76 -5.13
CA ILE A 119 3.13 -7.28 -4.60
C ILE A 119 1.94 -6.56 -5.21
N ASP A 120 1.99 -5.23 -5.33
CA ASP A 120 0.93 -4.46 -5.97
C ASP A 120 0.79 -4.82 -7.46
N PHE A 121 1.92 -5.04 -8.15
CA PHE A 121 1.91 -5.52 -9.53
C PHE A 121 1.40 -6.95 -9.67
N LEU A 122 1.73 -7.83 -8.72
CA LEU A 122 1.28 -9.21 -8.71
C LEU A 122 -0.25 -9.28 -8.70
N GLN A 123 -0.90 -8.43 -7.91
CA GLN A 123 -2.36 -8.33 -7.87
C GLN A 123 -2.94 -8.02 -9.25
N VAL A 124 -2.39 -7.01 -9.95
CA VAL A 124 -2.86 -6.63 -11.29
C VAL A 124 -2.59 -7.74 -12.31
N LYS A 125 -1.40 -8.36 -12.26
CA LYS A 125 -1.01 -9.47 -13.13
C LYS A 125 -1.96 -10.67 -12.99
N ILE A 126 -2.31 -11.05 -11.77
CA ILE A 126 -3.22 -12.16 -11.50
C ILE A 126 -4.63 -11.82 -12.01
N VAL A 127 -5.13 -10.63 -11.70
CA VAL A 127 -6.44 -10.16 -12.19
C VAL A 127 -6.54 -10.23 -13.71
N ASN A 128 -5.54 -9.74 -14.45
CA ASN A 128 -5.54 -9.76 -15.91
C ASN A 128 -5.47 -11.19 -16.46
N ARG A 129 -4.64 -12.06 -15.87
CA ARG A 129 -4.57 -13.48 -16.27
C ARG A 129 -5.89 -14.21 -16.09
N LEU A 130 -6.62 -13.95 -15.00
CA LEU A 130 -7.96 -14.51 -14.81
C LEU A 130 -8.96 -13.98 -15.87
N SER A 131 -8.80 -12.73 -16.31
CA SER A 131 -9.65 -12.13 -17.35
C SER A 131 -9.37 -12.70 -18.74
N ASP A 132 -8.12 -13.04 -19.06
CA ASP A 132 -7.76 -13.57 -20.39
C ASP A 132 -8.10 -15.06 -20.55
N SER A 133 -8.27 -15.76 -19.43
CA SER A 133 -8.48 -17.21 -19.38
C SER A 133 -9.93 -17.61 -19.06
N VAL A 134 -10.88 -16.79 -19.51
CA VAL A 134 -12.32 -17.06 -19.52
C VAL A 134 -12.57 -18.35 -20.31
N GLY A 135 -12.63 -19.49 -19.61
CA GLY A 135 -12.80 -20.82 -20.18
C GLY A 135 -11.92 -21.92 -19.58
N ALA A 136 -10.83 -21.58 -18.88
CA ALA A 136 -10.03 -22.56 -18.13
C ALA A 136 -10.56 -22.71 -16.69
N VAL A 137 -10.77 -23.95 -16.24
CA VAL A 137 -11.18 -24.27 -14.87
C VAL A 137 -10.08 -23.84 -13.90
N HIS A 138 -10.21 -22.64 -13.35
CA HIS A 138 -9.36 -22.19 -12.26
C HIS A 138 -9.91 -22.76 -10.96
N HIS A 139 -9.41 -23.94 -10.60
CA HIS A 139 -9.62 -24.45 -9.25
C HIS A 139 -9.08 -23.41 -8.24
N ARG A 140 -9.79 -23.17 -7.14
CA ARG A 140 -9.38 -22.19 -6.09
C ARG A 140 -7.91 -22.37 -5.66
N TRP A 141 -7.47 -23.63 -5.67
CA TRP A 141 -6.10 -24.02 -5.35
C TRP A 141 -5.08 -23.59 -6.41
N GLY A 142 -5.44 -23.52 -7.68
CA GLY A 142 -4.57 -23.00 -8.74
C GLY A 142 -4.32 -21.50 -8.58
N VAL A 143 -5.35 -20.73 -8.22
CA VAL A 143 -5.20 -19.30 -7.93
C VAL A 143 -4.38 -19.08 -6.67
N LEU A 144 -4.63 -19.87 -5.62
CA LEU A 144 -3.82 -19.83 -4.40
C LEU A 144 -2.35 -20.18 -4.70
N ALA A 145 -2.10 -21.21 -5.50
CA ALA A 145 -0.75 -21.62 -5.91
C ALA A 145 -0.01 -20.53 -6.70
N MET A 146 -0.73 -19.74 -7.53
CA MET A 146 -0.13 -18.57 -8.20
C MET A 146 0.34 -17.52 -7.18
N TYR A 147 -0.49 -17.17 -6.20
CA TYR A 147 -0.10 -16.23 -5.15
C TYR A 147 1.05 -16.75 -4.29
N THR A 148 0.99 -18.00 -3.83
CA THR A 148 2.01 -18.57 -2.93
C THR A 148 3.30 -18.97 -3.63
N GLY A 149 3.24 -19.23 -4.94
CA GLY A 149 4.39 -19.62 -5.74
C GLY A 149 5.25 -18.45 -6.23
N ASP A 150 4.71 -17.22 -6.21
CA ASP A 150 5.47 -16.04 -6.63
C ASP A 150 6.56 -15.66 -5.61
N ILE A 151 7.78 -15.48 -6.12
CA ILE A 151 9.00 -15.23 -5.33
C ILE A 151 8.86 -13.99 -4.44
N SER A 152 8.13 -12.96 -4.88
CA SER A 152 7.92 -11.73 -4.11
C SER A 152 7.14 -11.95 -2.82
N VAL A 153 6.18 -12.89 -2.80
CA VAL A 153 5.43 -13.23 -1.58
C VAL A 153 6.31 -14.00 -0.60
N LEU A 154 7.14 -14.91 -1.11
CA LEU A 154 8.12 -15.62 -0.29
C LEU A 154 9.16 -14.67 0.32
N LEU A 155 9.66 -13.71 -0.47
CA LEU A 155 10.57 -12.66 0.02
C LEU A 155 9.91 -11.77 1.08
N LEU A 156 8.63 -11.39 0.91
CA LEU A 156 7.89 -10.61 1.92
C LEU A 156 7.83 -11.35 3.27
N LEU A 157 7.49 -12.65 3.26
CA LEU A 157 7.44 -13.46 4.47
C LEU A 157 8.83 -13.64 5.10
N LEU A 158 9.85 -13.89 4.28
CA LEU A 158 11.23 -14.02 4.73
C LEU A 158 11.71 -12.73 5.40
N PHE A 159 11.51 -11.58 4.76
CA PHE A 159 11.94 -10.29 5.30
C PHE A 159 11.20 -9.93 6.58
N MET A 160 9.89 -10.22 6.69
CA MET A 160 9.16 -10.05 7.94
C MET A 160 9.77 -10.87 9.09
N ILE A 161 10.20 -12.12 8.83
CA ILE A 161 10.89 -12.95 9.83
C ILE A 161 12.24 -12.33 10.18
N VAL A 162 13.03 -11.90 9.19
CA VAL A 162 14.34 -11.28 9.39
C VAL A 162 14.22 -9.99 10.20
N ASP A 163 13.23 -9.14 9.93
CA ASP A 163 12.97 -7.89 10.66
C ASP A 163 12.69 -8.15 12.13
N VAL A 164 11.83 -9.11 12.45
CA VAL A 164 11.50 -9.48 13.84
C VAL A 164 12.72 -10.07 14.55
N LEU A 165 13.48 -10.92 13.86
CA LEU A 165 14.71 -11.50 14.43
C LEU A 165 15.77 -10.44 14.68
N MET A 166 15.99 -9.50 13.75
CA MET A 166 16.94 -8.40 13.92
C MET A 166 16.50 -7.42 15.00
N ALA A 167 15.23 -7.04 15.03
CA ALA A 167 14.70 -6.18 16.09
C ALA A 167 14.86 -6.83 17.47
N LYS A 168 14.60 -8.14 17.59
CA LYS A 168 14.80 -8.89 18.83
C LYS A 168 16.27 -8.98 19.22
N LEU A 169 17.16 -9.26 18.27
CA LEU A 169 18.60 -9.38 18.50
C LEU A 169 19.17 -8.05 19.03
N LEU A 170 18.86 -6.94 18.35
CA LEU A 170 19.34 -5.61 18.72
C LEU A 170 18.74 -5.12 20.05
N ALA A 171 17.49 -5.45 20.34
CA ALA A 171 16.90 -5.17 21.65
C ALA A 171 17.59 -5.99 22.76
N TYR A 172 17.86 -7.27 22.52
CA TYR A 172 18.52 -8.16 23.49
C TYR A 172 19.94 -7.70 23.83
N ASP A 173 20.70 -7.29 22.81
CA ASP A 173 22.08 -6.80 22.96
C ASP A 173 22.18 -5.60 23.91
N VAL A 174 21.23 -4.67 23.81
CA VAL A 174 21.13 -3.49 24.68
C VAL A 174 20.77 -3.89 26.12
N PHE A 175 19.85 -4.84 26.31
CA PHE A 175 19.49 -5.30 27.67
C PHE A 175 20.60 -6.09 28.37
N GLN A 176 21.50 -6.73 27.62
CA GLN A 176 22.70 -7.36 28.17
C GLN A 176 23.81 -6.35 28.50
N GLY A 177 23.63 -5.07 28.11
CA GLY A 177 24.62 -4.02 28.31
C GLY A 177 25.85 -4.14 27.41
N LEU A 178 25.75 -4.91 26.32
CA LEU A 178 26.84 -5.11 25.35
C LEU A 178 26.82 -4.05 24.23
N GLY A 179 25.63 -3.56 23.87
CA GLY A 179 25.43 -2.61 22.77
C GLY A 179 25.18 -1.16 23.21
N SER A 180 25.59 -0.20 22.36
CA SER A 180 25.20 1.21 22.48
C SER A 180 23.69 1.39 22.29
N ILE A 181 23.14 2.48 22.85
CA ILE A 181 21.76 2.92 22.62
C ILE A 181 21.48 3.04 21.11
N GLU A 182 22.45 3.44 20.29
CA GLU A 182 22.31 3.56 18.83
C GLU A 182 21.88 2.27 18.13
N SER A 183 22.42 1.12 18.60
CA SER A 183 22.03 -0.19 18.09
C SER A 183 20.54 -0.48 18.36
N LEU A 184 19.98 0.03 19.47
CA LEU A 184 18.54 -0.01 19.72
C LEU A 184 17.76 0.79 18.67
N LEU A 185 18.26 1.96 18.27
CA LEU A 185 17.59 2.81 17.30
C LEU A 185 17.53 2.15 15.91
N PHE A 186 18.59 1.44 15.50
CA PHE A 186 18.52 0.58 14.31
C PHE A 186 17.52 -0.56 14.49
N GLY A 187 17.47 -1.20 15.67
CA GLY A 187 16.48 -2.23 15.99
C GLY A 187 15.03 -1.76 15.88
N ILE A 188 14.76 -0.52 16.31
CA ILE A 188 13.45 0.13 16.14
C ILE A 188 13.11 0.29 14.66
N GLN A 189 14.07 0.63 13.79
CA GLN A 189 13.84 0.71 12.34
C GLN A 189 13.42 -0.65 11.76
N PHE A 190 14.08 -1.74 12.16
CA PHE A 190 13.67 -3.10 11.77
C PHE A 190 12.27 -3.46 12.26
N GLY A 191 11.94 -3.12 13.52
CA GLY A 191 10.58 -3.31 14.04
C GLY A 191 9.52 -2.57 13.22
N VAL A 192 9.82 -1.35 12.80
CA VAL A 192 8.91 -0.53 11.98
C VAL A 192 8.77 -1.09 10.57
N MET A 193 9.86 -1.54 9.94
CA MET A 193 9.82 -2.24 8.65
C MET A 193 8.96 -3.51 8.74
N GLY A 194 9.07 -4.27 9.84
CA GLY A 194 8.24 -5.45 10.09
C GLY A 194 6.74 -5.13 10.19
N ILE A 195 6.35 -4.04 10.86
CA ILE A 195 4.95 -3.60 10.93
C ILE A 195 4.43 -3.18 9.54
N GLU A 196 5.26 -2.52 8.74
CA GLU A 196 4.91 -2.17 7.36
C GLU A 196 4.75 -3.42 6.48
N SER A 197 5.66 -4.39 6.58
CA SER A 197 5.58 -5.68 5.90
C SER A 197 4.30 -6.43 6.24
N PHE A 198 3.92 -6.43 7.52
CA PHE A 198 2.65 -7.00 7.96
C PHE A 198 1.42 -6.27 7.35
N SER A 199 1.53 -4.96 7.10
CA SER A 199 0.49 -4.21 6.40
C SER A 199 0.30 -4.67 4.96
N TYR A 200 1.39 -4.86 4.22
CA TYR A 200 1.33 -5.39 2.87
C TYR A 200 0.86 -6.84 2.83
N LEU A 201 1.25 -7.67 3.82
CA LEU A 201 0.75 -9.03 3.96
C LEU A 201 -0.77 -9.06 4.15
N GLY A 202 -1.32 -8.21 5.02
CA GLY A 202 -2.76 -8.14 5.22
C GLY A 202 -3.52 -7.59 4.01
N LYS A 203 -2.98 -6.60 3.30
CA LYS A 203 -3.53 -6.14 2.01
C LYS A 203 -3.54 -7.26 0.98
N LEU A 204 -2.43 -7.99 0.85
CA LEU A 204 -2.32 -9.16 -0.01
C LEU A 204 -3.36 -10.22 0.35
N ALA A 205 -3.54 -10.53 1.64
CA ALA A 205 -4.53 -11.49 2.10
C ALA A 205 -5.98 -11.07 1.75
N LEU A 206 -6.34 -9.80 1.93
CA LEU A 206 -7.66 -9.27 1.55
C LEU A 206 -7.86 -9.34 0.03
N ASN A 207 -6.84 -8.96 -0.76
CA ASN A 207 -6.92 -9.02 -2.22
C ASN A 207 -6.99 -10.47 -2.72
N MET A 208 -6.24 -11.38 -2.12
CA MET A 208 -6.30 -12.81 -2.42
C MET A 208 -7.69 -13.37 -2.10
N TYR A 209 -8.28 -12.98 -0.96
CA TYR A 209 -9.64 -13.35 -0.59
C TYR A 209 -10.66 -12.88 -1.63
N GLU A 210 -10.55 -11.63 -2.11
CA GLU A 210 -11.42 -11.11 -3.17
C GLU A 210 -11.35 -11.98 -4.43
N VAL A 211 -10.13 -12.24 -4.92
CA VAL A 211 -9.96 -13.00 -6.17
C VAL A 211 -10.44 -14.44 -6.01
N LEU A 212 -10.15 -15.10 -4.88
CA LEU A 212 -10.55 -16.49 -4.64
C LEU A 212 -12.07 -16.66 -4.50
N TYR A 213 -12.72 -15.77 -3.75
CA TYR A 213 -14.14 -15.92 -3.44
C TYR A 213 -15.02 -15.34 -4.54
N TYR A 214 -14.71 -14.13 -5.02
CA TYR A 214 -15.60 -13.41 -5.93
C TYR A 214 -15.28 -13.66 -7.40
N ARG A 215 -14.00 -13.85 -7.79
CA ARG A 215 -13.62 -14.02 -9.21
C ARG A 215 -13.42 -15.47 -9.63
N ALA A 216 -12.69 -16.26 -8.84
CA ALA A 216 -12.43 -17.66 -9.18
C ALA A 216 -13.66 -18.56 -8.98
N SER A 217 -14.52 -18.23 -8.01
CA SER A 217 -15.78 -18.96 -7.82
C SER A 217 -16.78 -18.74 -8.95
N PHE A 218 -16.67 -17.63 -9.68
CA PHE A 218 -17.53 -17.33 -10.83
C PHE A 218 -17.22 -18.23 -12.03
N GLY A 219 -15.94 -18.31 -12.43
CA GLY A 219 -15.52 -19.13 -13.58
C GLY A 219 -15.87 -20.62 -13.43
N SER A 220 -15.85 -21.14 -12.20
CA SER A 220 -16.26 -22.53 -11.94
C SER A 220 -17.79 -22.74 -12.00
N ARG A 221 -18.58 -21.70 -11.75
CA ARG A 221 -20.05 -21.77 -11.74
C ARG A 221 -20.63 -21.64 -13.16
N LEU A 222 -19.99 -20.85 -14.02
CA LEU A 222 -20.36 -20.72 -15.44
C LEU A 222 -20.39 -22.07 -16.18
N ILE A 223 -19.39 -22.94 -15.93
CA ILE A 223 -19.24 -24.21 -16.65
C ILE A 223 -20.25 -25.27 -16.18
N THR A 224 -20.71 -25.22 -14.93
CA THR A 224 -21.64 -26.24 -14.39
C THR A 224 -23.07 -26.12 -14.91
N VAL A 225 -23.45 -24.97 -15.47
CA VAL A 225 -24.82 -24.75 -16.01
C VAL A 225 -24.86 -24.92 -17.53
N ASP A 226 -23.71 -25.04 -18.21
CA ASP A 226 -23.68 -25.39 -19.65
C ASP A 226 -24.37 -26.74 -19.96
N THR A 227 -24.65 -27.56 -18.93
CA THR A 227 -25.36 -28.84 -19.07
C THR A 227 -26.85 -28.78 -18.75
N GLU A 228 -27.39 -27.73 -18.12
CA GLU A 228 -28.81 -27.60 -17.81
C GLU A 228 -29.29 -26.14 -17.97
N ASP A 229 -30.02 -25.89 -19.07
CA ASP A 229 -30.87 -24.72 -19.31
C ASP A 229 -30.20 -23.33 -19.32
N PHE A 230 -29.58 -22.98 -20.44
CA PHE A 230 -28.98 -21.66 -20.72
C PHE A 230 -29.96 -20.46 -20.70
N SER A 231 -31.27 -20.68 -20.58
CA SER A 231 -32.27 -19.62 -20.69
C SER A 231 -32.64 -18.89 -19.39
N ASP A 232 -32.09 -19.28 -18.22
CA ASP A 232 -32.41 -18.65 -16.91
C ASP A 232 -31.22 -17.91 -16.27
N TRP A 233 -30.14 -17.67 -17.01
CA TRP A 233 -29.03 -16.82 -16.56
C TRP A 233 -29.44 -15.34 -16.62
N ASP A 234 -29.90 -14.79 -15.49
CA ASP A 234 -30.10 -13.35 -15.32
C ASP A 234 -28.74 -12.62 -15.22
N ASP A 235 -28.63 -11.48 -15.91
CA ASP A 235 -27.55 -10.48 -15.74
C ASP A 235 -27.34 -10.03 -14.28
N ASP A 236 -28.29 -10.32 -13.39
CA ASP A 236 -28.23 -10.08 -11.94
C ASP A 236 -27.14 -10.89 -11.21
N GLU A 237 -26.73 -12.07 -11.71
CA GLU A 237 -25.70 -12.89 -11.03
C GLU A 237 -24.28 -12.30 -11.18
N PHE A 238 -24.03 -11.50 -12.22
CA PHE A 238 -22.76 -10.79 -12.44
C PHE A 238 -22.52 -9.68 -11.39
N ASP A 239 -23.58 -8.99 -10.94
CA ASP A 239 -23.50 -7.90 -9.97
C ASP A 239 -23.47 -8.36 -8.51
N GLU A 240 -23.91 -9.59 -8.22
CA GLU A 240 -23.83 -10.24 -6.90
C GLU A 240 -22.37 -10.53 -6.44
N GLN A 241 -21.38 -10.27 -7.29
CA GLN A 241 -19.98 -10.69 -7.09
C GLN A 241 -18.97 -9.56 -6.89
N VAL A 242 -19.39 -8.38 -6.46
CA VAL A 242 -18.47 -7.30 -6.08
C VAL A 242 -18.39 -7.16 -4.55
N TRP A 243 -17.19 -7.22 -3.98
CA TRP A 243 -17.00 -7.10 -2.53
C TRP A 243 -17.18 -5.64 -2.05
N GLU A 244 -18.43 -5.24 -1.75
CA GLU A 244 -18.79 -3.86 -1.38
C GLU A 244 -17.98 -3.31 -0.20
N ASN A 245 -17.77 -4.15 0.82
CA ASN A 245 -17.11 -3.74 2.05
C ASN A 245 -15.57 -3.79 1.95
N LYS A 246 -14.99 -4.14 0.78
CA LYS A 246 -13.53 -4.22 0.61
C LYS A 246 -12.83 -2.94 1.04
N ALA A 247 -13.28 -1.79 0.52
CA ALA A 247 -12.68 -0.50 0.81
C ALA A 247 -12.70 -0.19 2.32
N PHE A 248 -13.80 -0.54 2.99
CA PHE A 248 -13.94 -0.41 4.44
C PHE A 248 -12.95 -1.30 5.19
N TYR A 249 -12.82 -2.58 4.82
CA TYR A 249 -11.88 -3.51 5.47
C TYR A 249 -10.42 -3.11 5.25
N VAL A 250 -10.04 -2.77 4.01
CA VAL A 250 -8.67 -2.34 3.67
C VAL A 250 -8.31 -1.07 4.45
N GLN A 251 -9.21 -0.09 4.50
CA GLN A 251 -8.96 1.17 5.20
C GLN A 251 -8.91 0.98 6.73
N THR A 252 -9.81 0.18 7.30
CA THR A 252 -9.81 -0.15 8.74
C THR A 252 -8.52 -0.87 9.14
N PHE A 253 -8.10 -1.86 8.35
CA PHE A 253 -6.86 -2.60 8.59
C PHE A 253 -5.62 -1.69 8.50
N SER A 254 -5.57 -0.79 7.51
CA SER A 254 -4.49 0.20 7.38
C SER A 254 -4.42 1.15 8.59
N ILE A 255 -5.57 1.60 9.08
CA ILE A 255 -5.65 2.48 10.25
C ILE A 255 -5.18 1.74 11.50
N PHE A 256 -5.62 0.49 11.69
CA PHE A 256 -5.20 -0.34 12.81
C PHE A 256 -3.67 -0.50 12.86
N LEU A 257 -3.04 -0.78 11.72
CA LEU A 257 -1.58 -0.92 11.67
C LEU A 257 -0.82 0.40 11.77
N SER A 258 -1.38 1.49 11.25
CA SER A 258 -0.81 2.82 11.45
C SER A 258 -0.90 3.25 12.92
N ALA A 259 -1.98 2.85 13.62
CA ALA A 259 -2.12 3.04 15.06
C ALA A 259 -1.14 2.15 15.84
N LEU A 260 -0.93 0.90 15.42
CA LEU A 260 0.07 0.01 16.00
C LEU A 260 1.48 0.61 15.86
N LYS A 261 1.85 1.11 14.68
CA LYS A 261 3.13 1.80 14.44
C LYS A 261 3.29 3.05 15.31
N ALA A 262 2.27 3.90 15.39
CA ALA A 262 2.31 5.07 16.26
C ALA A 262 2.44 4.67 17.75
N SER A 263 1.71 3.64 18.19
CA SER A 263 1.79 3.12 19.56
C SER A 263 3.17 2.56 19.89
N PHE A 264 3.82 1.88 18.94
CA PHE A 264 5.18 1.37 19.06
C PHE A 264 6.15 2.52 19.30
N TYR A 265 6.16 3.54 18.43
CA TYR A 265 7.01 4.72 18.61
C TYR A 265 6.77 5.46 19.93
N MET A 266 5.50 5.62 20.34
CA MET A 266 5.17 6.26 21.62
C MET A 266 5.66 5.45 22.83
N LEU A 267 5.57 4.12 22.77
CA LEU A 267 6.10 3.25 23.81
C LEU A 267 7.62 3.37 23.93
N PHE A 268 8.35 3.34 22.80
CA PHE A 268 9.81 3.49 22.81
C PHE A 268 10.25 4.88 23.25
N LEU A 269 9.56 5.94 22.82
CA LEU A 269 9.80 7.29 23.32
C LEU A 269 9.62 7.37 24.84
N TRP A 270 8.57 6.75 25.37
CA TRP A 270 8.31 6.73 26.80
C TRP A 270 9.38 5.97 27.59
N ILE A 271 9.85 4.82 27.07
CA ILE A 271 10.94 4.04 27.67
C ILE A 271 12.24 4.86 27.69
N ILE A 272 12.62 5.47 26.56
CA ILE A 272 13.85 6.28 26.47
C ILE A 272 13.75 7.48 27.42
N TRP A 273 12.62 8.19 27.42
CA TRP A 273 12.41 9.36 28.28
C TRP A 273 12.49 9.01 29.77
N SER A 274 11.89 7.91 30.19
CA SER A 274 11.83 7.53 31.61
C SER A 274 13.13 6.91 32.14
N HIS A 275 13.86 6.15 31.32
CA HIS A 275 15.03 5.40 31.77
C HIS A 275 16.36 6.12 31.55
N SER A 276 16.51 6.84 30.42
CA SER A 276 17.82 7.36 30.02
C SER A 276 18.09 8.81 30.41
N ASN A 277 17.08 9.59 30.84
CA ASN A 277 17.18 11.05 31.08
C ASN A 277 17.91 11.83 29.95
N LEU A 278 18.06 11.22 28.78
CA LEU A 278 18.90 11.68 27.69
C LEU A 278 18.08 12.58 26.76
N ALA A 279 18.78 13.45 26.02
CA ALA A 279 18.17 14.24 24.97
C ALA A 279 17.46 13.31 23.96
N LEU A 280 16.21 13.65 23.62
CA LEU A 280 15.40 12.90 22.66
C LEU A 280 16.14 12.77 21.32
N PRO A 281 16.47 11.53 20.88
CA PRO A 281 17.06 11.34 19.56
C PRO A 281 16.10 11.87 18.49
N GLY A 282 16.59 12.80 17.66
CA GLY A 282 15.77 13.48 16.64
C GLY A 282 15.11 12.50 15.67
N THR A 283 15.73 11.35 15.43
CA THR A 283 15.26 10.26 14.56
C THR A 283 13.98 9.60 15.07
N ILE A 284 13.90 9.32 16.37
CA ILE A 284 12.70 8.71 16.97
C ILE A 284 11.58 9.75 17.04
N LEU A 285 11.91 11.01 17.36
CA LEU A 285 10.93 12.10 17.37
C LEU A 285 10.31 12.33 15.98
N GLN A 286 11.15 12.39 14.93
CA GLN A 286 10.72 12.48 13.54
C GLN A 286 9.83 11.29 13.15
N GLY A 287 10.21 10.06 13.53
CA GLY A 287 9.44 8.84 13.29
C GLY A 287 8.05 8.87 13.95
N SER A 288 7.98 9.34 15.19
CA SER A 288 6.72 9.48 15.94
C SER A 288 5.79 10.51 15.31
N ILE A 289 6.29 11.72 15.00
CA ILE A 289 5.50 12.78 14.37
C ILE A 289 4.94 12.31 13.02
N THR A 290 5.78 11.69 12.20
CA THR A 290 5.38 11.17 10.88
C THR A 290 4.30 10.10 11.01
N SER A 291 4.44 9.19 11.98
CA SER A 291 3.47 8.11 12.23
C SER A 291 2.12 8.63 12.71
N ILE A 292 2.13 9.62 13.61
CA ILE A 292 0.90 10.28 14.10
C ILE A 292 0.22 11.06 12.96
N TYR A 293 0.98 11.81 12.16
CA TYR A 293 0.45 12.53 11.00
C TYR A 293 -0.20 11.57 9.99
N LEU A 294 0.44 10.43 9.71
CA LEU A 294 -0.11 9.41 8.82
C LEU A 294 -1.41 8.82 9.37
N LEU A 295 -1.47 8.49 10.66
CA LEU A 295 -2.67 8.00 11.31
C LEU A 295 -3.81 9.04 11.23
N TYR A 296 -3.51 10.30 11.52
CA TYR A 296 -4.47 11.40 11.40
C TYR A 296 -5.02 11.52 9.98
N LYS A 297 -4.13 11.53 8.97
CA LYS A 297 -4.51 11.60 7.56
C LYS A 297 -5.40 10.43 7.14
N GLN A 298 -5.04 9.19 7.51
CA GLN A 298 -5.83 8.00 7.19
C GLN A 298 -7.19 8.02 7.88
N ALA A 299 -7.25 8.42 9.16
CA ALA A 299 -8.48 8.54 9.91
C ALA A 299 -9.41 9.62 9.32
N LEU A 300 -8.85 10.76 8.90
CA LEU A 300 -9.61 11.81 8.22
C LEU A 300 -10.18 11.32 6.89
N GLN A 301 -9.36 10.66 6.06
CA GLN A 301 -9.80 10.07 4.80
C GLN A 301 -10.93 9.05 5.02
N PHE A 302 -10.85 8.23 6.06
CA PHE A 302 -11.90 7.27 6.40
C PHE A 302 -13.17 7.95 6.88
N ARG A 303 -13.06 8.99 7.71
CA ARG A 303 -14.23 9.80 8.12
C ARG A 303 -14.91 10.47 6.93
N LEU A 304 -14.12 11.00 5.99
CA LEU A 304 -14.64 11.60 4.76
C LEU A 304 -15.34 10.56 3.89
N PHE A 305 -14.75 9.38 3.72
CA PHE A 305 -15.36 8.25 3.02
C PHE A 305 -16.72 7.86 3.65
N LEU A 306 -16.77 7.69 4.97
CA LEU A 306 -18.01 7.38 5.69
C LEU A 306 -19.05 8.50 5.56
N TYR A 307 -18.61 9.76 5.64
CA TYR A 307 -19.50 10.91 5.46
C TYR A 307 -20.10 10.96 4.05
N GLN A 308 -19.30 10.74 3.01
CA GLN A 308 -19.77 10.70 1.63
C GLN A 308 -20.76 9.56 1.39
N SER A 309 -20.47 8.35 1.89
CA SER A 309 -21.38 7.21 1.79
C SER A 309 -22.72 7.49 2.49
N ARG A 310 -22.68 7.92 3.76
CA ARG A 310 -23.89 8.22 4.54
C ARG A 310 -24.69 9.39 3.97
N ARG A 311 -24.01 10.42 3.45
CA ARG A 311 -24.65 11.57 2.80
C ARG A 311 -25.47 11.07 1.60
N LEU A 312 -24.86 10.29 0.73
CA LEU A 312 -25.57 9.77 -0.44
C LEU A 312 -26.79 8.94 -0.05
N ASP A 313 -26.65 8.03 0.91
CA ASP A 313 -27.77 7.17 1.36
C ASP A 313 -28.90 7.96 2.02
N ASN A 314 -28.59 8.98 2.83
CA ASN A 314 -29.59 9.83 3.49
C ASN A 314 -30.33 10.78 2.53
N PHE A 315 -29.68 11.20 1.43
CA PHE A 315 -30.30 12.08 0.43
C PHE A 315 -31.24 11.34 -0.54
N LEU A 316 -31.16 10.00 -0.60
CA LEU A 316 -31.89 9.17 -1.56
C LEU A 316 -33.00 8.36 -0.87
N SER A 317 -34.26 8.70 -1.15
CA SER A 317 -35.41 7.88 -0.76
C SER A 317 -35.53 6.64 -1.65
N THR A 318 -35.89 5.49 -1.07
CA THR A 318 -36.27 4.29 -1.85
C THR A 318 -37.64 4.51 -2.50
N ALA A 319 -37.75 4.30 -3.81
CA ALA A 319 -38.98 4.55 -4.59
C ALA A 319 -40.02 3.47 -4.32
N THR A 320 -41.26 3.80 -3.94
CA THR A 320 -42.29 2.77 -3.67
C THR A 320 -42.68 2.00 -4.94
N GLU A 321 -43.21 0.79 -4.79
CA GLU A 321 -43.63 -0.07 -5.91
C GLU A 321 -44.61 0.62 -6.88
N THR A 322 -45.50 1.45 -6.35
CA THR A 322 -46.46 2.26 -7.13
C THR A 322 -45.79 3.36 -7.96
N GLU A 323 -44.73 3.97 -7.45
CA GLU A 323 -43.95 4.99 -8.17
C GLU A 323 -43.04 4.37 -9.22
N LEU A 324 -42.57 3.14 -8.97
CA LEU A 324 -41.78 2.37 -9.92
C LEU A 324 -42.62 1.95 -11.13
N ALA A 325 -43.87 1.54 -10.90
CA ALA A 325 -44.82 1.23 -11.97
C ALA A 325 -45.18 2.46 -12.82
N ALA A 326 -45.18 3.66 -12.23
CA ALA A 326 -45.40 4.90 -12.96
C ALA A 326 -44.18 5.36 -13.80
N ALA A 327 -43.00 4.79 -13.57
CA ALA A 327 -41.73 5.17 -14.20
C ALA A 327 -41.16 4.07 -15.13
N ASP A 328 -42.04 3.21 -15.67
CA ASP A 328 -41.74 2.16 -16.66
C ASP A 328 -40.73 1.09 -16.23
N HIS A 329 -40.48 0.91 -14.93
CA HIS A 329 -39.58 -0.11 -14.38
C HIS A 329 -38.17 -0.16 -14.99
N MET A 330 -37.72 0.80 -15.81
CA MET A 330 -36.48 0.68 -16.58
C MET A 330 -35.45 1.72 -16.15
N CYS A 331 -34.25 1.26 -15.76
CA CYS A 331 -33.14 2.16 -15.42
C CYS A 331 -32.52 2.68 -16.72
N ILE A 332 -32.62 3.98 -16.99
CA ILE A 332 -32.11 4.56 -18.26
C ILE A 332 -30.59 4.49 -18.45
N ILE A 333 -29.80 4.25 -17.39
CA ILE A 333 -28.33 4.22 -17.47
C ILE A 333 -27.85 2.85 -17.93
N CYS A 334 -28.19 1.78 -17.22
CA CYS A 334 -27.82 0.41 -17.62
C CYS A 334 -28.82 -0.23 -18.59
N ARG A 335 -30.00 0.37 -18.77
CA ARG A 335 -31.12 -0.17 -19.58
C ARG A 335 -31.63 -1.53 -19.08
N GLU A 336 -31.54 -1.77 -17.78
CA GLU A 336 -32.07 -2.96 -17.11
C GLU A 336 -33.35 -2.65 -16.32
N ASN A 337 -34.18 -3.68 -16.10
CA ASN A 337 -35.40 -3.56 -15.32
C ASN A 337 -35.11 -3.46 -13.82
N MET A 338 -35.71 -2.45 -13.19
CA MET A 338 -35.74 -2.20 -11.77
C MET A 338 -36.88 -2.99 -11.14
N HIS A 339 -36.55 -3.82 -10.16
CA HIS A 339 -37.53 -4.53 -9.36
C HIS A 339 -37.59 -3.93 -7.95
N TRP A 340 -38.79 -3.89 -7.38
CA TRP A 340 -38.95 -3.57 -5.97
C TRP A 340 -38.39 -4.73 -5.12
N PRO A 341 -37.63 -4.49 -4.04
CA PRO A 341 -36.93 -5.55 -3.29
C PRO A 341 -37.84 -6.71 -2.85
N ALA A 342 -39.03 -6.41 -2.33
CA ALA A 342 -39.99 -7.42 -1.88
C ALA A 342 -40.67 -8.18 -3.03
N THR A 343 -40.71 -7.60 -4.23
CA THR A 343 -41.30 -8.21 -5.42
C THR A 343 -40.28 -9.10 -6.12
N TYR A 344 -39.02 -8.65 -6.17
CA TYR A 344 -37.88 -9.45 -6.59
C TYR A 344 -37.68 -10.69 -5.70
N GLU A 345 -37.72 -10.53 -4.38
CA GLU A 345 -37.57 -11.65 -3.43
C GLU A 345 -38.67 -12.70 -3.58
N ARG A 346 -39.90 -12.28 -3.88
CA ARG A 346 -41.01 -13.21 -4.17
C ARG A 346 -40.83 -13.95 -5.51
N MET A 347 -40.34 -13.28 -6.54
CA MET A 347 -40.16 -13.89 -7.87
C MET A 347 -38.96 -14.83 -7.93
N ARG A 348 -37.82 -14.39 -7.40
CA ARG A 348 -36.53 -15.09 -7.54
C ARG A 348 -36.10 -15.85 -6.28
N LYS A 349 -36.87 -15.78 -5.18
CA LYS A 349 -36.57 -16.41 -3.87
C LYS A 349 -35.19 -16.04 -3.29
N ARG A 350 -34.64 -14.90 -3.73
CA ARG A 350 -33.36 -14.33 -3.27
C ARG A 350 -33.53 -12.83 -2.99
N PRO A 351 -32.84 -12.27 -1.98
CA PRO A 351 -32.89 -10.84 -1.72
C PRO A 351 -32.28 -10.06 -2.90
N LEU A 352 -32.85 -8.91 -3.25
CA LEU A 352 -32.28 -8.04 -4.29
C LEU A 352 -30.95 -7.47 -3.79
N HIS A 353 -29.95 -7.40 -4.67
CA HIS A 353 -28.66 -6.81 -4.32
C HIS A 353 -28.81 -5.30 -4.02
N PRO A 354 -28.22 -4.76 -2.93
CA PRO A 354 -28.35 -3.35 -2.54
C PRO A 354 -28.01 -2.33 -3.64
N ARG A 355 -27.10 -2.68 -4.56
CA ARG A 355 -26.73 -1.86 -5.74
C ARG A 355 -27.86 -1.67 -6.76
N LYS A 356 -28.75 -2.65 -6.90
CA LYS A 356 -29.91 -2.58 -7.82
C LYS A 356 -31.15 -2.01 -7.14
N TYR A 357 -31.02 -1.48 -5.92
CA TYR A 357 -32.16 -0.85 -5.25
C TYR A 357 -32.62 0.37 -6.06
N PRO A 358 -33.92 0.47 -6.36
CA PRO A 358 -34.48 1.63 -7.03
C PRO A 358 -34.46 2.83 -6.08
N LYS A 359 -33.63 3.82 -6.41
CA LYS A 359 -33.49 5.06 -5.63
C LYS A 359 -34.12 6.22 -6.39
N LYS A 360 -34.98 6.96 -5.68
CA LYS A 360 -35.66 8.15 -6.18
C LYS A 360 -34.88 9.40 -5.81
N LEU A 361 -34.58 10.21 -6.81
CA LEU A 361 -34.04 11.55 -6.63
C LEU A 361 -35.16 12.54 -6.31
N ARG A 362 -34.82 13.67 -5.67
CA ARG A 362 -35.77 14.77 -5.41
C ARG A 362 -36.41 15.36 -6.68
N CYS A 363 -35.78 15.19 -7.84
CA CYS A 363 -36.35 15.59 -9.12
C CYS A 363 -37.43 14.61 -9.65
N GLY A 364 -37.67 13.49 -8.97
CA GLY A 364 -38.68 12.49 -9.31
C GLY A 364 -38.16 11.28 -10.08
N HIS A 365 -36.97 11.34 -10.67
CA HIS A 365 -36.41 10.23 -11.44
C HIS A 365 -35.92 9.08 -10.55
N ILE A 366 -36.14 7.85 -11.01
CA ILE A 366 -35.79 6.61 -10.32
C ILE A 366 -34.71 5.89 -11.12
N LEU A 367 -33.62 5.50 -10.44
CA LEU A 367 -32.45 4.85 -11.02
C LEU A 367 -31.92 3.78 -10.05
N HIS A 368 -31.16 2.81 -10.56
CA HIS A 368 -30.38 1.90 -9.71
C HIS A 368 -29.35 2.68 -8.86
N LEU A 369 -29.16 2.27 -7.60
CA LEU A 369 -28.19 2.88 -6.70
C LEU A 369 -26.76 2.85 -7.26
N ALA A 370 -26.33 1.75 -7.89
CA ALA A 370 -25.00 1.65 -8.51
C ALA A 370 -24.83 2.59 -9.69
N CYS A 371 -25.72 2.55 -10.68
CA CYS A 371 -25.65 3.44 -11.83
C CYS A 371 -25.68 4.92 -11.42
N LEU A 372 -26.45 5.23 -10.38
CA LEU A 372 -26.52 6.57 -9.81
C LEU A 372 -25.20 6.98 -9.11
N LYS A 373 -24.59 6.08 -8.33
CA LYS A 373 -23.27 6.29 -7.71
C LYS A 373 -22.21 6.58 -8.77
N ASP A 374 -22.08 5.70 -9.77
CA ASP A 374 -21.07 5.82 -10.83
C ASP A 374 -21.24 7.10 -11.67
N TRP A 375 -22.48 7.54 -11.86
CA TRP A 375 -22.79 8.80 -12.54
C TRP A 375 -22.42 10.01 -11.69
N LEU A 376 -22.75 9.98 -10.38
CA LEU A 376 -22.49 11.07 -9.45
C LEU A 376 -21.01 11.30 -9.15
N GLU A 377 -20.17 10.27 -9.30
CA GLU A 377 -18.70 10.41 -9.25
C GLU A 377 -18.16 11.33 -10.35
N ARG A 378 -18.82 11.35 -11.52
CA ARG A 378 -18.41 12.16 -12.68
C ARG A 378 -19.17 13.47 -12.81
N SER A 379 -20.41 13.53 -12.30
CA SER A 379 -21.26 14.72 -12.44
C SER A 379 -22.29 14.84 -11.32
N GLU A 380 -22.45 16.04 -10.75
CA GLU A 380 -23.38 16.27 -9.62
C GLU A 380 -24.86 16.46 -10.03
N SER A 381 -25.19 16.19 -11.30
CA SER A 381 -26.50 16.47 -11.89
C SER A 381 -27.23 15.20 -12.32
N CYS A 382 -28.56 15.22 -12.27
CA CYS A 382 -29.38 14.11 -12.73
C CYS A 382 -29.22 13.86 -14.24
N PRO A 383 -29.01 12.62 -14.72
CA PRO A 383 -28.79 12.34 -16.14
C PRO A 383 -30.00 12.71 -17.03
N LEU A 384 -31.22 12.66 -16.49
CA LEU A 384 -32.44 12.94 -17.25
C LEU A 384 -32.77 14.44 -17.31
N CYS A 385 -32.75 15.13 -16.17
CA CYS A 385 -33.18 16.55 -16.10
C CYS A 385 -32.07 17.55 -15.82
N ARG A 386 -30.83 17.11 -15.64
CA ARG A 386 -29.66 17.95 -15.34
C ARG A 386 -29.79 18.82 -14.07
N LYS A 387 -30.84 18.65 -13.26
CA LYS A 387 -30.97 19.30 -11.95
C LYS A 387 -29.92 18.75 -10.99
N LYS A 388 -29.30 19.62 -10.19
CA LYS A 388 -28.32 19.22 -9.18
C LYS A 388 -29.00 18.37 -8.11
N VAL A 389 -28.37 17.24 -7.78
CA VAL A 389 -28.95 16.25 -6.87
C VAL A 389 -28.92 16.70 -5.40
N PHE A 390 -27.92 17.51 -5.04
CA PHE A 390 -27.69 17.97 -3.65
C PHE A 390 -28.16 19.39 -3.34
N GLN A 391 -28.74 20.12 -4.30
CA GLN A 391 -29.28 21.46 -4.00
C GLN A 391 -30.61 21.33 -3.25
N LEU A 392 -30.65 21.86 -2.01
CA LEU A 392 -31.90 22.12 -1.32
C LEU A 392 -32.66 23.15 -2.14
N SER A 393 -33.90 22.83 -2.51
CA SER A 393 -34.82 23.77 -3.11
C SER A 393 -35.18 24.86 -2.09
N SER A 394 -34.41 25.94 -2.10
CA SER A 394 -34.78 27.23 -1.54
C SER A 394 -34.15 28.33 -2.40
N GLU A 395 -34.86 28.71 -3.48
CA GLU A 395 -35.19 30.11 -3.79
C GLU A 395 -36.05 30.15 -5.07
N PRO A 396 -37.26 30.73 -5.03
CA PRO A 396 -37.98 31.12 -6.24
C PRO A 396 -37.41 32.47 -6.73
N GLY A 397 -36.77 32.45 -7.90
CA GLY A 397 -36.54 33.65 -8.71
C GLY A 397 -35.10 34.14 -8.78
N SER A 398 -34.35 33.62 -9.75
CA SER A 398 -33.48 34.48 -10.56
C SER A 398 -33.51 34.01 -12.01
N VAL A 399 -33.78 34.98 -12.87
CA VAL A 399 -33.99 34.90 -14.32
C VAL A 399 -32.76 34.28 -15.01
N PRO A 400 -32.91 33.46 -16.07
CA PRO A 400 -31.76 32.95 -16.81
C PRO A 400 -31.05 34.10 -17.55
N ALA A 401 -29.80 34.38 -17.15
CA ALA A 401 -28.89 35.16 -17.97
C ALA A 401 -28.53 34.34 -19.22
N GLN A 402 -28.95 34.83 -20.38
CA GLN A 402 -28.55 34.30 -21.69
C GLN A 402 -27.02 34.32 -21.85
N PRO A 403 -26.43 33.35 -22.58
CA PRO A 403 -25.01 33.38 -22.90
C PRO A 403 -24.76 34.45 -23.98
N GLN A 404 -24.15 35.57 -23.59
CA GLN A 404 -23.53 36.47 -24.56
C GLN A 404 -22.30 35.80 -25.16
N MET A 405 -22.34 35.68 -26.49
CA MET A 405 -21.27 35.24 -27.37
C MET A 405 -19.98 36.05 -27.13
N SER A 406 -18.87 35.35 -26.91
CA SER A 406 -17.53 35.92 -27.05
C SER A 406 -17.12 35.90 -28.55
N PRO A 407 -16.54 36.98 -29.09
CA PRO A 407 -16.13 37.03 -30.49
C PRO A 407 -14.85 36.23 -30.74
N ARG A 408 -14.94 35.48 -31.84
CA ARG A 408 -13.89 34.77 -32.58
C ARG A 408 -12.67 35.67 -32.82
N ALA A 409 -11.51 35.30 -32.28
CA ALA A 409 -10.22 35.84 -32.69
C ALA A 409 -9.59 34.87 -33.71
N HIS A 410 -9.28 35.42 -34.88
CA HIS A 410 -8.62 34.78 -36.01
C HIS A 410 -7.12 34.59 -35.72
N ASP A 411 -6.60 33.42 -36.07
CA ASP A 411 -5.20 33.25 -36.49
C ASP A 411 -5.06 33.66 -37.98
N GLN A 412 -3.81 34.00 -38.36
CA GLN A 412 -3.22 34.22 -39.70
C GLN A 412 -3.04 35.68 -40.14
N GLU A 413 -1.82 36.21 -39.94
CA GLU A 413 -0.75 36.26 -40.96
C GLU A 413 0.63 36.19 -40.30
#